data_AF-A0A2E5ZGP4-F1
#
_entry.id   AF-A0A2E5ZGP4-F1
#
_cell.length_a   1.000
_cell.length_b   1.000
_cell.length_c   1.000
_cell.angle_alpha   90.00
_cell.angle_beta   90.00
_cell.angle_gamma   90.00
#
_symmetry.space_group_name_H-M   'P 1'
#
loop_
_entity.id
_entity.type
_entity.pdbx_description
1 polymer ?
#
loop_
_entity_poly.entity_id
_entity_poly.type
_entity_poly.pdbx_seq_one_letter_code
_entity_poly.pdbx_strand_id
1 'polypeptide(L)'
;TVSAGIGMYGPYILHDKKYKALEKTDNILDIELERAIELIAKPTQRGNATLKTFGEHPTEKKNITAHDGKFGPYVKCGKINASILGDQSIDSLKLEDAIRLIDERKAKMGLKKKKK
;
A
#
# COMPACT_ATOMS: atom_id res chain seq x y z
N THR A 1 15.14 21.89 9.70
CA THR A 1 16.27 21.72 8.75
C THR A 1 15.87 20.72 7.70
N VAL A 2 16.09 21.06 6.43
CA VAL A 2 15.88 20.16 5.30
C VAL A 2 17.23 19.55 4.92
N SER A 3 17.31 18.23 4.76
CA SER A 3 18.49 17.56 4.22
C SER A 3 18.10 16.61 3.11
N ALA A 4 18.95 16.48 2.09
CA ALA A 4 18.78 15.51 1.02
C ALA A 4 19.87 14.44 1.10
N GLY A 5 19.52 13.18 0.82
CA GLY A 5 20.48 12.08 0.78
C GLY A 5 20.00 10.86 -0.01
N ILE A 6 20.86 9.86 -0.16
CA ILE A 6 20.55 8.60 -0.86
C ILE A 6 20.38 7.49 0.18
N GLY A 7 19.26 6.75 0.11
CA GLY A 7 18.94 5.64 1.00
C GLY A 7 18.60 4.35 0.25
N MET A 8 18.21 3.31 0.98
CA MET A 8 17.91 1.99 0.41
C MET A 8 16.78 1.99 -0.63
N TYR A 9 15.92 3.00 -0.61
CA TYR A 9 14.78 3.17 -1.53
C TYR A 9 15.03 4.25 -2.59
N GLY A 10 16.25 4.79 -2.68
CA GLY A 10 16.62 5.86 -3.60
C GLY A 10 16.85 7.22 -2.91
N PRO A 11 16.98 8.30 -3.70
CA PRO A 11 17.17 9.66 -3.20
C PRO A 11 15.94 10.15 -2.41
N TYR A 12 16.18 10.85 -1.31
CA TYR A 12 15.15 11.35 -0.41
C TYR A 12 15.47 12.73 0.18
N ILE A 13 14.42 13.41 0.64
CA ILE A 13 14.46 14.58 1.52
C ILE A 13 14.06 14.15 2.93
N LEU A 14 14.79 14.62 3.93
CA LEU A 14 14.51 14.47 5.34
C LEU A 14 14.15 15.83 5.94
N HIS A 15 12.97 15.90 6.53
CA HIS A 15 12.49 17.06 7.27
C HIS A 15 11.76 16.58 8.53
N ASP A 16 12.17 17.04 9.72
CA ASP A 16 11.56 16.68 11.00
C ASP A 16 11.35 15.16 11.20
N LYS A 17 12.39 14.36 10.90
CA LYS A 17 12.35 12.88 10.97
C LYS A 17 11.34 12.23 10.01
N LYS A 18 10.76 12.99 9.06
CA LYS A 18 9.94 12.48 7.97
C LYS A 18 10.76 12.41 6.69
N TYR A 19 10.67 11.27 6.03
CA TYR A 19 11.34 11.01 4.76
C TYR A 19 10.35 11.20 3.62
N LYS A 20 10.80 11.86 2.56
CA LYS A 20 10.08 12.01 1.30
C LYS A 20 10.99 11.57 0.16
N ALA A 21 10.56 10.63 -0.67
CA ALA A 21 11.32 10.24 -1.85
C ALA A 21 11.33 11.39 -2.87
N LEU A 22 12.46 11.63 -3.53
CA LEU A 22 12.52 12.53 -4.69
C LEU A 22 11.78 11.90 -5.88
N GLU A 23 11.22 12.72 -6.75
CA GLU A 23 10.69 12.23 -8.02
C GLU A 23 11.83 11.91 -8.98
N LYS A 24 11.57 11.05 -9.98
CA LYS A 24 12.61 10.62 -10.94
C LYS A 24 13.20 11.77 -11.77
N THR A 25 12.49 12.89 -11.84
CA THR A 25 12.91 14.10 -12.55
C THR A 25 13.80 15.00 -11.71
N ASP A 26 13.80 14.83 -10.38
CA ASP A 26 14.51 15.71 -9.47
C ASP A 26 15.92 15.16 -9.21
N ASN A 27 16.94 16.00 -9.40
CA ASN A 27 18.32 15.66 -9.04
C ASN A 27 18.60 16.06 -7.59
N ILE A 28 19.26 15.18 -6.84
CA ILE A 28 19.60 15.41 -5.44
C ILE A 28 20.60 16.56 -5.22
N LEU A 29 21.44 16.82 -6.23
CA LEU A 29 22.46 17.88 -6.16
C LEU A 29 21.89 19.26 -6.49
N ASP A 30 20.83 19.31 -7.30
CA ASP A 30 20.26 20.54 -7.85
C ASP A 30 18.95 20.93 -7.15
N ILE A 31 18.54 20.21 -6.11
CA ILE A 31 17.25 20.43 -5.45
C ILE A 31 17.30 21.66 -4.54
N GLU A 32 16.44 22.63 -4.83
CA GLU A 32 16.31 23.84 -4.03
C GLU A 32 15.28 23.71 -2.92
N LEU A 33 15.31 24.66 -1.97
CA LEU A 33 14.44 24.67 -0.80
C LEU A 33 12.96 24.71 -1.18
N GLU A 34 12.58 25.51 -2.18
CA GLU A 34 11.19 25.64 -2.64
C GLU A 34 10.65 24.28 -3.13
N ARG A 35 11.42 23.61 -4.00
CA ARG A 35 11.09 22.26 -4.48
C ARG A 35 11.00 21.24 -3.34
N ALA A 36 11.89 21.34 -2.36
CA ALA A 36 11.83 20.47 -1.19
C ALA A 36 10.55 20.67 -0.37
N ILE A 37 10.12 21.91 -0.17
CA ILE A 37 8.87 22.24 0.52
C ILE A 37 7.67 21.68 -0.25
N GLU A 38 7.64 21.82 -1.59
CA GLU A 38 6.59 21.22 -2.42
C GLU A 38 6.48 19.71 -2.21
N LEU A 39 7.61 19.00 -2.28
CA LEU A 39 7.65 17.55 -2.11
C LEU A 39 7.21 17.12 -0.71
N ILE A 40 7.61 17.87 0.32
CA ILE A 40 7.20 17.62 1.71
C ILE A 40 5.69 17.85 1.88
N ALA A 41 5.13 18.88 1.23
CA ALA A 41 3.71 19.19 1.26
C ALA A 41 2.84 18.15 0.53
N LYS A 42 3.37 17.51 -0.52
CA LYS A 42 2.64 16.43 -1.21
C LYS A 42 2.33 15.29 -0.24
N PRO A 43 1.12 14.69 -0.28
CA PRO A 43 0.82 13.52 0.52
C PRO A 43 1.74 12.36 0.15
N THR A 44 2.22 11.60 1.15
CA THR A 44 2.97 10.38 0.87
C THR A 44 1.99 9.28 0.49
N GLN A 45 2.00 8.88 -0.79
CA GLN A 45 1.34 7.66 -1.22
C GLN A 45 2.06 6.47 -0.59
N ARG A 46 1.49 5.94 0.49
CA ARG A 46 1.97 4.70 1.14
C ARG A 46 1.17 3.52 0.59
N GLY A 47 1.85 2.69 -0.19
CA GLY A 47 1.27 1.47 -0.74
C GLY A 47 0.61 1.68 -2.10
N ASN A 48 -0.01 0.61 -2.60
CA ASN A 48 -0.64 0.60 -3.91
C ASN A 48 -1.93 1.42 -3.90
N ALA A 49 -2.26 2.02 -5.05
CA ALA A 49 -3.53 2.72 -5.24
C ALA A 49 -4.71 1.80 -4.91
N THR A 50 -5.74 2.35 -4.27
CA THR A 50 -7.01 1.62 -4.07
C THR A 50 -7.78 1.69 -5.38
N LEU A 51 -7.95 0.54 -6.03
CA LEU A 51 -8.62 0.46 -7.32
C LEU A 51 -10.13 0.34 -7.17
N LYS A 52 -10.59 -0.41 -6.18
CA LYS A 52 -12.02 -0.63 -5.93
C LYS A 52 -12.29 -0.86 -4.45
N THR A 53 -13.42 -0.39 -3.95
CA THR A 53 -13.90 -0.66 -2.59
C THR A 53 -15.18 -1.48 -2.70
N PHE A 54 -15.22 -2.65 -2.07
CA PHE A 54 -16.36 -3.56 -2.16
C PHE A 54 -17.39 -3.36 -1.03
N GLY A 55 -16.97 -2.75 0.10
CA GLY A 55 -17.79 -2.53 1.28
C GLY A 55 -17.15 -3.09 2.55
N GLU A 56 -17.91 -3.15 3.64
CA GLU A 56 -17.42 -3.65 4.92
C GLU A 56 -17.50 -5.17 5.03
N HIS A 57 -16.48 -5.77 5.62
CA HIS A 57 -16.48 -7.19 5.97
C HIS A 57 -17.36 -7.43 7.21
N PRO A 58 -18.31 -8.39 7.18
CA PRO A 58 -19.26 -8.62 8.27
C PRO A 58 -18.57 -8.97 9.60
N THR A 59 -17.53 -9.79 9.54
CA THR A 59 -16.77 -10.25 10.72
C THR A 59 -15.70 -9.27 11.20
N GLU A 60 -15.06 -8.54 10.29
CA GLU A 60 -13.90 -7.70 10.60
C GLU A 60 -14.27 -6.23 10.87
N LYS A 61 -15.49 -5.81 10.49
CA LYS A 61 -16.00 -4.42 10.51
C LYS A 61 -15.03 -3.43 9.87
N LYS A 62 -14.40 -3.85 8.77
CA LYS A 62 -13.42 -3.07 8.02
C LYS A 62 -13.73 -3.13 6.54
N ASN A 63 -13.41 -2.03 5.85
CA ASN A 63 -13.57 -1.94 4.41
C ASN A 63 -12.63 -2.91 3.69
N ILE A 64 -13.20 -3.62 2.71
CA ILE A 64 -12.51 -4.46 1.75
C ILE A 64 -12.16 -3.58 0.55
N THR A 65 -10.87 -3.50 0.28
CA THR A 65 -10.27 -2.66 -0.77
C THR A 65 -9.45 -3.53 -1.69
N ALA A 66 -9.63 -3.40 -3.00
CA ALA A 66 -8.76 -4.02 -4.00
C ALA A 66 -7.63 -3.08 -4.40
N HIS A 67 -6.49 -3.69 -4.63
CA HIS A 67 -5.26 -3.04 -5.02
C HIS A 67 -4.54 -3.91 -6.05
N ASP A 68 -3.81 -3.26 -6.96
CA ASP A 68 -2.89 -3.95 -7.84
C ASP A 68 -1.46 -3.80 -7.31
N GLY A 69 -0.76 -4.91 -7.15
CA GLY A 69 0.54 -4.96 -6.51
C GLY A 69 1.57 -5.65 -7.38
N LYS A 70 2.84 -5.61 -6.97
CA LYS A 70 3.96 -6.22 -7.69
C LYS A 70 3.76 -7.69 -8.05
N PHE A 71 3.03 -8.44 -7.23
CA PHE A 71 2.77 -9.88 -7.42
C PHE A 71 1.38 -10.17 -8.01
N GLY A 72 0.69 -9.15 -8.51
CA GLY A 72 -0.67 -9.24 -9.03
C GLY A 72 -1.73 -8.64 -8.10
N PRO A 73 -3.00 -8.68 -8.55
CA PRO A 73 -4.11 -8.05 -7.85
C PRO A 73 -4.46 -8.77 -6.54
N TYR A 74 -4.82 -7.98 -5.53
CA TYR A 74 -5.18 -8.49 -4.21
C TYR A 74 -6.25 -7.66 -3.53
N VAL A 75 -7.00 -8.28 -2.63
CA VAL A 75 -7.93 -7.62 -1.72
C VAL A 75 -7.31 -7.47 -0.33
N LYS A 76 -7.59 -6.34 0.30
CA LYS A 76 -7.13 -5.96 1.62
C LYS A 76 -8.32 -5.66 2.52
N CYS A 77 -8.34 -6.30 3.68
CA CYS A 77 -9.26 -6.01 4.77
C CYS A 77 -8.45 -5.75 6.04
N GLY A 78 -8.23 -4.48 6.38
CA GLY A 78 -7.41 -4.09 7.53
C GLY A 78 -5.95 -4.56 7.45
N LYS A 79 -5.62 -5.62 8.22
CA LYS A 79 -4.27 -6.21 8.27
C LYS A 79 -4.14 -7.48 7.40
N ILE A 80 -5.23 -7.95 6.82
CA ILE A 80 -5.28 -9.18 6.03
C ILE A 80 -5.22 -8.80 4.55
N ASN A 81 -4.27 -9.40 3.82
CA ASN A 81 -4.14 -9.25 2.38
C ASN A 81 -4.31 -10.63 1.74
N ALA A 82 -5.33 -10.78 0.89
CA ALA A 82 -5.61 -11.99 0.14
C ALA A 82 -5.40 -11.71 -1.35
N SER A 83 -4.51 -12.46 -1.99
CA SER A 83 -4.32 -12.40 -3.44
C SER A 83 -5.57 -12.91 -4.15
N ILE A 84 -5.91 -12.31 -5.28
CA ILE A 84 -6.95 -12.84 -6.17
C ILE A 84 -6.25 -13.90 -7.03
N LEU A 85 -6.62 -15.18 -6.87
CA LEU A 85 -6.06 -16.29 -7.64
C LEU A 85 -7.02 -16.67 -8.78
N GLY A 86 -6.47 -16.87 -9.98
CA GLY A 86 -7.22 -17.31 -11.18
C GLY A 86 -7.39 -16.19 -12.20
N ASP A 87 -8.40 -16.33 -13.06
CA ASP A 87 -8.70 -15.38 -14.16
C ASP A 87 -9.56 -14.18 -13.70
N GLN A 88 -9.85 -14.07 -12.41
CA GLN A 88 -10.65 -12.98 -11.87
C GLN A 88 -9.81 -11.69 -11.77
N SER A 89 -10.28 -10.63 -12.42
CA SER A 89 -9.75 -9.28 -12.27
C SER A 89 -10.49 -8.53 -11.17
N ILE A 90 -9.90 -7.42 -10.70
CA ILE A 90 -10.47 -6.51 -9.70
C ILE A 90 -11.88 -6.04 -10.12
N ASP A 91 -12.13 -5.91 -11.42
CA ASP A 91 -13.41 -5.46 -11.94
C ASP A 91 -14.48 -6.54 -11.90
N SER A 92 -14.11 -7.79 -12.20
CA SER A 92 -15.00 -8.95 -12.18
C SER A 92 -15.29 -9.50 -10.78
N LEU A 93 -14.48 -9.13 -9.78
CA LEU A 93 -14.63 -9.64 -8.42
C LEU A 93 -15.92 -9.13 -7.77
N LYS A 94 -16.70 -10.03 -7.17
CA LYS A 94 -17.88 -9.68 -6.37
C LYS A 94 -17.52 -9.57 -4.88
N LEU A 95 -18.34 -8.85 -4.11
CA LEU A 95 -18.16 -8.70 -2.67
C LEU A 95 -18.12 -10.06 -1.95
N GLU A 96 -18.98 -11.00 -2.34
CA GLU A 96 -19.05 -12.35 -1.76
C GLU A 96 -17.73 -13.12 -1.91
N ASP A 97 -17.14 -13.07 -3.11
CA ASP A 97 -15.86 -13.73 -3.37
C ASP A 97 -14.70 -13.03 -2.65
N ALA A 98 -14.74 -11.69 -2.56
CA ALA A 98 -13.77 -10.93 -1.78
C ALA A 98 -13.79 -11.28 -0.29
N ILE A 99 -14.99 -11.47 0.28
CA ILE A 99 -15.17 -11.94 1.67
C ILE A 99 -14.58 -13.34 1.84
N ARG A 100 -14.92 -14.28 0.94
CA ARG A 100 -14.38 -15.66 0.97
C ARG A 100 -12.85 -15.68 0.96
N LEU A 101 -12.22 -14.90 0.06
CA LEU A 101 -10.76 -14.82 -0.03
C LEU A 101 -10.13 -14.31 1.27
N ILE A 102 -10.74 -13.30 1.90
CA ILE A 102 -10.26 -12.76 3.18
C ILE A 102 -10.41 -13.78 4.30
N ASP A 103 -11.56 -14.46 4.41
CA ASP A 103 -11.81 -15.48 5.44
C ASP A 103 -10.89 -16.70 5.28
N GLU A 104 -10.68 -17.18 4.07
CA GLU A 104 -9.70 -18.25 3.79
C GLU A 104 -8.28 -17.83 4.19
N ARG A 105 -7.89 -16.60 3.85
CA ARG A 105 -6.58 -16.07 4.20
C ARG A 105 -6.44 -15.93 5.71
N LYS A 106 -7.49 -15.48 6.40
CA LYS A 106 -7.57 -15.36 7.84
C LYS A 106 -7.40 -16.72 8.52
N ALA A 107 -8.11 -17.75 8.05
CA ALA A 107 -7.97 -19.12 8.54
C ALA A 107 -6.52 -19.63 8.39
N LYS A 108 -5.92 -19.45 7.19
CA LYS A 108 -4.51 -19.81 6.93
C LYS A 108 -3.52 -19.04 7.81
N MET A 109 -3.79 -17.76 8.10
CA MET A 109 -2.95 -16.94 8.99
C MET A 109 -3.10 -17.35 10.47
N GLY A 110 -4.30 -17.70 10.92
CA GLY A 110 -4.56 -18.20 12.27
C GLY A 110 -3.85 -19.51 12.56
N LEU A 111 -3.81 -20.42 11.58
CA LEU A 111 -3.12 -21.71 11.68
C LEU A 111 -1.59 -21.55 11.82
N LYS A 112 -0.99 -20.55 11.15
CA LYS A 112 0.46 -20.29 11.25
C LYS A 112 0.91 -19.69 12.59
N LYS A 113 -0.01 -19.19 13.43
CA LYS A 113 0.33 -18.58 14.72
C LYS A 113 0.53 -19.57 15.87
N LYS A 114 0.35 -20.88 15.64
CA LYS A 114 0.76 -21.94 16.57
C LYS A 114 2.08 -22.56 16.14
N LYS A 115 3.19 -21.88 16.41
CA LYS A 115 4.44 -22.55 16.77
C LYS A 115 4.84 -21.99 18.13
N LYS A 116 4.65 -22.83 19.16
CA LYS A 116 5.27 -22.68 20.48
C LYS A 116 6.78 -22.75 20.30
#